data_AF-A0A194UPD4-F1
#
_entry.id   AF-A0A194UPD4-F1
#
_cell.length_a   1.000
_cell.length_b   1.000
_cell.length_c   1.000
_cell.angle_alpha   90.00
_cell.angle_beta   90.00
_cell.angle_gamma   90.00
#
_symmetry.space_group_name_H-M   'P 1'
#
loop_
_entity.id
_entity.type
_entity.pdbx_description
1 polymer ?
#
loop_
_entity_poly.entity_id
_entity_poly.type
_entity_poly.pdbx_seq_one_letter_code
_entity_poly.pdbx_strand_id
1 'polypeptide(L)'
;MSGVTLEDLRRLKNSCNEPITVLPNQKPLPNEHRNAWDYLVQEILPVVKDAPEKSVMEHPGLGLLKTRPLKRYVELRGNRPISSLWLGKHCQLLGLLMYLTGDVVVKPCSYCAHGSGIFEKCVVLEDIDERSCATHLHNSHAVLCDIQPRTLFSGWSARANMERGRRTQEPEE
;
A
#
# COMPACT_ATOMS: atom_id res chain seq x y z
N MET A 1 21.46 27.73 -5.84
CA MET A 1 21.65 26.32 -5.45
C MET A 1 21.54 26.22 -3.94
N SER A 2 20.34 26.01 -3.40
CA SER A 2 20.19 25.79 -1.95
C SER A 2 20.52 24.33 -1.65
N GLY A 3 21.71 24.10 -1.10
CA GLY A 3 22.12 22.80 -0.61
C GLY A 3 21.35 22.43 0.64
N VAL A 4 20.87 21.19 0.69
CA VAL A 4 20.26 20.60 1.88
C VAL A 4 21.29 20.63 3.00
N THR A 5 20.98 21.28 4.13
CA THR A 5 21.91 21.40 5.24
C THR A 5 21.90 20.15 6.13
N LEU A 6 22.95 19.97 6.94
CA LEU A 6 23.04 18.90 7.93
C LEU A 6 21.91 18.98 8.98
N GLU A 7 21.43 20.21 9.25
CA GLU A 7 20.27 20.47 10.11
C GLU A 7 18.96 20.04 9.43
N ASP A 8 18.83 20.23 8.11
CA ASP A 8 17.69 19.72 7.33
C ASP A 8 17.67 18.19 7.31
N LEU A 9 18.83 17.55 7.15
CA LEU A 9 18.98 16.09 7.24
C LEU A 9 18.65 15.55 8.65
N ARG A 10 19.02 16.28 9.72
CA ARG A 10 18.65 15.91 11.10
C ARG A 10 17.17 16.12 11.39
N ARG A 11 16.56 17.21 10.89
CA ARG A 11 15.12 17.45 11.00
C ARG A 11 14.31 16.39 10.25
N LEU A 12 14.75 16.01 9.04
CA LEU A 12 14.19 14.88 8.30
C LEU A 12 14.37 13.57 9.09
N LYS A 13 15.56 13.28 9.61
CA LYS A 13 15.81 12.09 10.45
C LYS A 13 14.94 12.07 11.71
N ASN A 14 14.63 13.21 12.30
CA ASN A 14 13.81 13.31 13.51
C ASN A 14 12.30 13.26 13.22
N SER A 15 11.82 13.80 12.08
CA SER A 15 10.41 13.64 11.67
C SER A 15 10.12 12.23 11.13
N CYS A 16 11.17 11.53 10.68
CA CYS A 16 11.14 10.15 10.22
C CYS A 16 11.29 9.12 11.35
N ASN A 17 11.02 9.45 12.61
CA ASN A 17 10.99 8.48 13.71
C ASN A 17 9.69 8.53 14.52
N GLU A 18 8.74 9.39 14.13
CA GLU A 18 7.44 9.42 14.78
C GLU A 18 6.63 8.19 14.36
N PRO A 19 6.02 7.47 15.30
CA PRO A 19 5.13 6.36 14.96
C PRO A 19 3.96 6.86 14.14
N ILE A 20 3.53 6.06 13.16
CA ILE A 20 2.31 6.36 12.41
C ILE A 20 1.16 6.51 13.39
N THR A 21 0.43 7.61 13.28
CA THR A 21 -0.80 7.80 14.01
C THR A 21 -1.98 7.35 13.14
N VAL A 22 -2.73 6.35 13.61
CA VAL A 22 -3.95 5.86 12.95
C VAL A 22 -5.21 6.48 13.56
N LEU A 23 -6.29 6.55 12.78
CA LEU A 23 -7.56 7.07 13.28
C LEU A 23 -8.07 6.21 14.45
N PRO A 24 -8.54 6.82 15.56
CA PRO A 24 -9.05 6.06 16.68
C PRO A 24 -10.37 5.35 16.32
N ASN A 25 -10.58 4.16 16.88
CA ASN A 25 -11.85 3.39 16.84
C ASN A 25 -12.30 2.84 15.48
N GLN A 26 -11.38 2.44 14.61
CA GLN A 26 -11.73 1.72 13.37
C GLN A 26 -12.16 0.28 13.66
N LYS A 27 -13.43 0.12 14.03
CA LYS A 27 -14.04 -1.20 14.24
C LYS A 27 -14.42 -1.85 12.90
N PRO A 28 -14.37 -3.19 12.81
CA PRO A 28 -14.95 -3.91 11.69
C PRO A 28 -16.41 -3.53 11.43
N LEU A 29 -16.82 -3.66 10.18
CA LEU A 29 -18.23 -3.49 9.81
C LEU A 29 -19.08 -4.64 10.40
N PRO A 30 -20.39 -4.39 10.67
CA PRO A 30 -21.33 -5.44 11.02
C PRO A 30 -21.39 -6.54 9.95
N ASN A 31 -21.70 -7.77 10.39
CA ASN A 31 -21.31 -9.02 9.73
C ASN A 31 -22.17 -9.40 8.50
N GLU A 32 -22.21 -8.56 7.45
CA GLU A 32 -22.78 -8.93 6.13
C GLU A 32 -21.82 -9.83 5.34
N HIS A 33 -20.51 -9.61 5.47
CA HIS A 33 -19.45 -10.47 4.95
C HIS A 33 -18.56 -10.96 6.09
N ARG A 34 -18.14 -12.24 6.08
CA ARG A 34 -17.34 -12.81 7.20
C ARG A 34 -15.95 -12.20 7.30
N ASN A 35 -15.36 -11.80 6.17
CA ASN A 35 -14.02 -11.20 6.07
C ASN A 35 -13.90 -10.37 4.78
N ALA A 36 -12.78 -9.67 4.61
CA ALA A 36 -12.55 -8.84 3.43
C ALA A 36 -12.38 -9.63 2.12
N TRP A 37 -11.97 -10.89 2.18
CA TRP A 37 -11.85 -11.75 1.01
C TRP A 37 -13.22 -12.16 0.46
N ASP A 38 -14.15 -12.51 1.35
CA ASP A 38 -15.53 -12.85 0.98
C ASP A 38 -16.19 -11.66 0.27
N TYR A 39 -16.05 -10.45 0.82
CA TYR A 39 -16.51 -9.23 0.16
C TYR A 39 -15.86 -9.02 -1.22
N LEU A 40 -14.54 -9.19 -1.31
CA LEU A 40 -13.82 -9.05 -2.58
C LEU A 40 -14.34 -10.04 -3.64
N VAL A 41 -14.51 -11.31 -3.29
CA VAL A 41 -14.95 -12.36 -4.20
C VAL A 41 -16.41 -12.18 -4.62
N GLN A 42 -17.29 -11.77 -3.68
CA GLN A 42 -18.73 -11.66 -3.92
C GLN A 42 -19.11 -10.36 -4.63
N GLU A 43 -18.47 -9.24 -4.28
CA GLU A 43 -18.93 -7.91 -4.69
C GLU A 43 -17.97 -7.22 -5.69
N ILE A 44 -16.67 -7.51 -5.63
CA ILE A 44 -15.66 -6.78 -6.43
C ILE A 44 -15.25 -7.57 -7.68
N LEU A 45 -14.83 -8.83 -7.51
CA LEU A 45 -14.35 -9.65 -8.63
C LEU A 45 -15.37 -9.81 -9.78
N PRO A 46 -16.70 -9.90 -9.54
CA PRO A 46 -17.66 -10.02 -10.62
C PRO A 46 -17.80 -8.77 -11.50
N VAL A 47 -17.36 -7.60 -11.02
CA VAL A 47 -17.60 -6.31 -11.70
C VAL A 47 -16.33 -5.63 -12.21
N VAL A 48 -15.14 -6.11 -11.83
CA VAL A 48 -13.87 -5.60 -12.35
C VAL A 48 -13.56 -6.18 -13.73
N LYS A 49 -12.98 -5.36 -14.60
CA LYS A 49 -12.60 -5.79 -15.96
C LYS A 49 -11.37 -6.71 -15.95
N ASP A 50 -10.39 -6.37 -15.12
CA ASP A 50 -9.10 -7.06 -15.04
C ASP A 50 -9.02 -7.86 -13.73
N ALA A 51 -9.78 -8.95 -13.67
CA ALA A 51 -9.74 -9.87 -12.54
C ALA A 51 -8.34 -10.52 -12.38
N PRO A 52 -7.89 -10.78 -11.14
CA PRO A 52 -6.62 -11.45 -10.90
C PRO A 52 -6.65 -12.88 -11.46
N GLU A 53 -5.53 -13.32 -12.03
CA GLU A 53 -5.34 -14.74 -12.34
C GLU A 53 -5.39 -15.59 -11.08
N LYS A 54 -5.74 -16.87 -11.23
CA LYS A 54 -5.79 -17.83 -10.12
C LYS A 54 -4.47 -17.91 -9.35
N SER A 55 -3.34 -17.86 -10.06
CA SER A 55 -1.98 -17.84 -9.49
C SER A 55 -1.76 -16.66 -8.54
N VAL A 56 -2.28 -15.48 -8.90
CA VAL A 56 -2.21 -14.26 -8.08
C VAL A 56 -3.09 -14.40 -6.85
N MET A 57 -4.31 -14.91 -7.02
CA MET A 57 -5.23 -15.13 -5.89
C MET A 57 -4.69 -16.16 -4.90
N GLU A 58 -3.97 -17.19 -5.34
CA GLU A 58 -3.45 -18.26 -4.49
C GLU A 58 -2.10 -17.93 -3.85
N HIS A 59 -1.55 -16.74 -4.10
CA HIS A 59 -0.24 -16.37 -3.59
C HIS A 59 -0.18 -16.43 -2.04
N PRO A 60 0.82 -17.13 -1.44
CA PRO A 60 0.90 -17.32 0.01
C PRO A 60 0.94 -16.01 0.82
N GLY A 61 1.51 -14.95 0.24
CA GLY A 61 1.58 -13.62 0.86
C GLY A 61 0.22 -12.98 1.12
N LEU A 62 -0.88 -13.51 0.56
CA LEU A 62 -2.23 -13.02 0.81
C LEU A 62 -2.91 -13.72 1.99
N GLY A 63 -2.39 -14.86 2.46
CA GLY A 63 -3.09 -15.77 3.37
C GLY A 63 -3.59 -15.08 4.65
N LEU A 64 -2.75 -14.21 5.24
CA LEU A 64 -3.11 -13.47 6.45
C LEU A 64 -4.22 -12.44 6.20
N LEU A 65 -4.23 -11.76 5.05
CA LEU A 65 -5.24 -10.74 4.73
C LEU A 65 -6.60 -11.35 4.40
N LYS A 66 -6.62 -12.55 3.82
CA LYS A 66 -7.87 -13.19 3.40
C LYS A 66 -8.82 -13.47 4.56
N THR A 67 -8.28 -13.71 5.76
CA THR A 67 -9.06 -14.04 6.94
C THR A 67 -9.40 -12.81 7.79
N ARG A 68 -8.86 -11.63 7.47
CA ARG A 68 -9.07 -10.43 8.28
C ARG A 68 -10.49 -9.89 8.12
N PRO A 69 -11.08 -9.38 9.20
CA PRO A 69 -12.40 -8.77 9.14
C PRO A 69 -12.38 -7.53 8.25
N LEU A 70 -13.47 -7.30 7.54
CA LEU A 70 -13.68 -6.13 6.71
C LEU A 70 -13.82 -4.90 7.62
N LYS A 71 -12.94 -3.89 7.44
CA LYS A 71 -13.02 -2.61 8.18
C LYS A 71 -13.73 -1.52 7.41
N ARG A 72 -13.80 -1.62 6.07
CA ARG A 72 -14.44 -0.64 5.20
C ARG A 72 -14.79 -1.23 3.84
N TYR A 73 -15.81 -0.68 3.20
CA TYR A 73 -16.08 -0.90 1.78
C TYR A 73 -15.08 -0.14 0.90
N VAL A 74 -15.04 -0.49 -0.38
CA VAL A 74 -14.21 0.23 -1.35
C VAL A 74 -14.75 1.65 -1.53
N GLU A 75 -13.90 2.65 -1.28
CA GLU A 75 -14.19 4.06 -1.54
C GLU A 75 -13.15 4.57 -2.55
N LEU A 76 -13.59 4.90 -3.76
CA LEU A 76 -12.70 5.34 -4.84
C LEU A 76 -12.74 6.86 -5.02
N ARG A 77 -11.58 7.45 -5.29
CA ARG A 77 -11.45 8.89 -5.53
C ARG A 77 -12.13 9.32 -6.81
N GLY A 78 -12.80 10.47 -6.77
CA GLY A 78 -13.30 11.16 -7.96
C GLY A 78 -14.48 10.44 -8.63
N ASN A 79 -15.39 9.86 -7.83
CA ASN A 79 -16.60 9.15 -8.30
C ASN A 79 -16.30 8.02 -9.32
N ARG A 80 -15.12 7.42 -9.23
CA ARG A 80 -14.75 6.31 -10.11
C ARG A 80 -15.61 5.08 -9.80
N PRO A 81 -16.09 4.34 -10.82
CA PRO A 81 -16.79 3.09 -10.58
C PRO A 81 -15.83 1.98 -10.11
N ILE A 82 -16.33 1.00 -9.35
CA ILE A 82 -15.55 -0.15 -8.88
C ILE A 82 -14.88 -0.90 -10.05
N SER A 83 -15.54 -0.94 -11.22
CA SER A 83 -15.01 -1.55 -12.44
C SER A 83 -13.73 -0.92 -12.98
N SER A 84 -13.30 0.23 -12.42
CA SER A 84 -12.01 0.88 -12.72
C SER A 84 -10.83 0.33 -11.93
N LEU A 85 -11.06 -0.57 -10.96
CA LEU A 85 -9.99 -1.28 -10.27
C LEU A 85 -9.29 -2.24 -11.23
N TRP A 86 -7.96 -2.22 -11.21
CA TRP A 86 -7.11 -3.16 -11.95
C TRP A 86 -6.51 -4.11 -10.94
N LEU A 87 -6.84 -5.40 -11.03
CA LEU A 87 -6.41 -6.41 -10.06
C LEU A 87 -5.53 -7.51 -10.68
N GLY A 88 -5.10 -7.35 -11.93
CA GLY A 88 -4.30 -8.34 -12.65
C GLY A 88 -2.93 -8.65 -12.03
N LYS A 89 -2.43 -7.83 -11.09
CA LYS A 89 -1.13 -8.02 -10.42
C LYS A 89 -1.28 -8.30 -8.94
N HIS A 90 -0.34 -9.07 -8.38
CA HIS A 90 -0.28 -9.36 -6.94
C HIS A 90 -0.29 -8.11 -6.06
N CYS A 91 0.51 -7.10 -6.40
CA CYS A 91 0.56 -5.83 -5.65
C CYS A 91 -0.77 -5.05 -5.69
N GLN A 92 -1.54 -5.15 -6.77
CA GLN A 92 -2.86 -4.54 -6.88
C GLN A 92 -3.86 -5.22 -5.95
N LEU A 93 -3.92 -6.55 -6.00
CA LEU A 93 -4.78 -7.34 -5.12
C LEU A 93 -4.40 -7.16 -3.64
N LEU A 94 -3.10 -7.18 -3.33
CA LEU A 94 -2.59 -6.95 -1.98
C LEU A 94 -2.94 -5.53 -1.51
N GLY A 95 -2.76 -4.51 -2.36
CA GLY A 95 -3.11 -3.12 -2.06
C GLY A 95 -4.61 -2.95 -1.78
N LEU A 96 -5.48 -3.61 -2.54
CA LEU A 96 -6.92 -3.62 -2.28
C LEU A 96 -7.27 -4.30 -0.95
N LEU A 97 -6.75 -5.51 -0.68
CA LEU A 97 -7.01 -6.20 0.58
C LEU A 97 -6.50 -5.42 1.79
N MET A 98 -5.34 -4.79 1.65
CA MET A 98 -4.79 -3.88 2.63
C MET A 98 -5.70 -2.66 2.84
N TYR A 99 -6.26 -2.08 1.77
CA TYR A 99 -7.25 -1.00 1.89
C TYR A 99 -8.48 -1.42 2.69
N LEU A 100 -9.00 -2.62 2.45
CA LEU A 100 -10.22 -3.14 3.09
C LEU A 100 -10.04 -3.49 4.58
N THR A 101 -8.82 -3.87 4.98
CA THR A 101 -8.53 -4.48 6.29
C THR A 101 -7.62 -3.66 7.19
N GLY A 102 -6.83 -2.76 6.61
CA GLY A 102 -5.83 -1.95 7.31
C GLY A 102 -6.45 -0.79 8.10
N ASP A 103 -5.61 0.08 8.63
CA ASP A 103 -6.00 1.25 9.40
C ASP A 103 -5.72 2.53 8.61
N VAL A 104 -6.66 3.49 8.68
CA VAL A 104 -6.55 4.79 8.04
C VAL A 104 -5.61 5.65 8.86
N VAL A 105 -4.67 6.27 8.17
CA VAL A 105 -3.67 7.13 8.80
C VAL A 105 -4.26 8.52 9.03
N VAL A 106 -4.02 9.09 10.21
CA VAL A 106 -4.42 10.47 10.56
C VAL A 106 -3.73 11.49 9.65
N LYS A 107 -2.41 11.30 9.45
CA LYS A 107 -1.58 12.10 8.55
C LYS A 107 -1.23 11.26 7.31
N PRO A 108 -1.96 11.41 6.18
CA PRO A 108 -1.69 10.62 4.99
C PRO A 108 -0.31 10.93 4.40
N CYS A 109 0.22 9.98 3.61
CA CYS A 109 1.46 10.17 2.85
C CYS A 109 1.30 11.31 1.84
N SER A 110 2.40 11.93 1.41
CA SER A 110 2.32 13.12 0.55
C SER A 110 1.51 12.86 -0.72
N TYR A 111 1.71 11.72 -1.38
CA TYR A 111 0.95 11.34 -2.57
C TYR A 111 -0.57 11.28 -2.31
N CYS A 112 -0.99 10.64 -1.23
CA CYS A 112 -2.41 10.54 -0.88
C CYS A 112 -2.98 11.88 -0.39
N ALA A 113 -2.18 12.72 0.27
CA ALA A 113 -2.57 14.05 0.72
C ALA A 113 -2.90 14.99 -0.46
N HIS A 114 -2.17 14.84 -1.59
CA HIS A 114 -2.46 15.55 -2.84
C HIS A 114 -3.65 14.97 -3.62
N GLY A 115 -4.38 14.02 -3.04
CA GLY A 115 -5.52 13.38 -3.70
C GLY A 115 -5.13 12.44 -4.84
N SER A 116 -3.87 11.99 -4.88
CA SER A 116 -3.40 11.08 -5.92
C SER A 116 -3.66 9.62 -5.57
N GLY A 117 -3.87 8.80 -6.60
CA GLY A 117 -4.17 7.38 -6.48
C GLY A 117 -5.67 7.03 -6.56
N ILE A 118 -5.98 5.75 -6.39
CA ILE A 118 -7.31 5.21 -6.64
C ILE A 118 -8.23 5.27 -5.42
N PHE A 119 -7.69 5.12 -4.21
CA PHE A 119 -8.47 5.02 -2.98
C PHE A 119 -8.66 6.37 -2.29
N GLU A 120 -9.83 6.55 -1.67
CA GLU A 120 -10.20 7.78 -0.96
C GLU A 120 -9.31 8.03 0.26
N LYS A 121 -8.96 6.97 0.99
CA LYS A 121 -8.19 7.07 2.24
C LYS A 121 -6.77 6.53 2.11
N CYS A 122 -5.84 7.13 2.86
CA CYS A 122 -4.50 6.57 3.02
C CYS A 122 -4.56 5.49 4.11
N VAL A 123 -4.35 4.23 3.72
CA VAL A 123 -4.48 3.07 4.62
C VAL A 123 -3.14 2.35 4.74
N VAL A 124 -2.76 1.99 5.96
CA VAL A 124 -1.60 1.16 6.28
C VAL A 124 -2.06 -0.13 6.97
N LEU A 125 -1.20 -1.14 7.04
CA LEU A 125 -1.44 -2.31 7.87
C LEU A 125 -0.14 -2.64 8.59
N GLU A 126 -0.12 -2.46 9.91
CA GLU A 126 1.10 -2.58 10.71
C GLU A 126 1.57 -4.03 10.89
N ASP A 127 0.63 -4.98 10.80
CA ASP A 127 0.90 -6.41 11.04
C ASP A 127 1.61 -7.12 9.88
N ILE A 128 1.90 -6.41 8.79
CA ILE A 128 2.68 -6.90 7.67
C ILE A 128 3.94 -6.04 7.54
N ASP A 129 5.08 -6.64 7.15
CA ASP A 129 6.33 -5.90 6.90
C ASP A 129 6.26 -5.02 5.61
N GLU A 130 5.05 -4.58 5.27
CA GLU A 130 4.79 -3.64 4.18
C GLU A 130 4.80 -2.22 4.74
N ARG A 131 5.73 -1.42 4.24
CA ARG A 131 5.96 -0.06 4.74
C ARG A 131 5.36 1.00 3.84
N SER A 132 4.47 0.59 2.96
CA SER A 132 3.76 1.48 2.05
C SER A 132 2.28 1.50 2.35
N CYS A 133 1.61 2.58 1.96
CA CYS A 133 0.16 2.62 2.03
C CYS A 133 -0.47 1.78 0.91
N ALA A 134 -1.71 1.36 1.11
CA ALA A 134 -2.50 0.57 0.15
C ALA A 134 -2.47 1.13 -1.27
N THR A 135 -2.54 2.46 -1.43
CA THR A 135 -2.47 3.14 -2.73
C THR A 135 -1.13 2.95 -3.44
N HIS A 136 -0.01 3.11 -2.72
CA HIS A 136 1.32 2.95 -3.31
C HIS A 136 1.58 1.49 -3.66
N LEU A 137 1.16 0.58 -2.79
CA LEU A 137 1.25 -0.84 -3.07
C LEU A 137 0.43 -1.21 -4.32
N HIS A 138 -0.81 -0.75 -4.41
CA HIS A 138 -1.69 -0.99 -5.56
C HIS A 138 -1.08 -0.46 -6.87
N ASN A 139 -0.43 0.71 -6.82
CA ASN A 139 0.24 1.31 -7.97
C ASN A 139 1.63 0.69 -8.27
N SER A 140 2.05 -0.38 -7.57
CA SER A 140 3.40 -0.96 -7.66
C SER A 140 4.54 0.00 -7.32
N HIS A 141 4.24 1.04 -6.54
CA HIS A 141 5.15 2.11 -6.14
C HIS A 141 5.39 2.13 -4.63
N ALA A 142 5.33 0.98 -3.96
CA ALA A 142 5.49 0.85 -2.51
C ALA A 142 6.69 1.65 -1.95
N VAL A 143 7.82 1.58 -2.65
CA VAL A 143 9.05 2.29 -2.31
C VAL A 143 8.88 3.82 -2.27
N LEU A 144 8.01 4.42 -3.08
CA LEU A 144 7.82 5.87 -3.11
C LEU A 144 6.97 6.39 -1.96
N CYS A 145 6.38 5.50 -1.16
CA CYS A 145 5.55 5.90 -0.04
C CYS A 145 6.40 6.49 1.09
N ASP A 146 6.06 7.71 1.50
CA ASP A 146 6.65 8.42 2.63
C ASP A 146 5.80 8.32 3.91
N ILE A 147 4.88 7.33 3.98
CA ILE A 147 4.05 7.10 5.17
C ILE A 147 4.85 6.56 6.34
N GLN A 148 5.84 5.72 6.06
CA GLN A 148 6.81 5.24 7.03
C GLN A 148 8.22 5.68 6.62
N PRO A 149 9.06 6.01 7.61
CA PRO A 149 10.47 6.17 7.36
C PRO A 149 11.10 4.86 6.90
N ARG A 150 11.79 4.90 5.76
CA ARG A 150 12.63 3.77 5.35
C ARG A 150 13.73 3.60 6.39
N THR A 151 13.75 2.49 7.13
CA THR A 151 14.99 2.12 7.82
C THR A 151 16.02 1.90 6.73
N LEU A 152 17.14 2.62 6.80
CA LEU A 152 18.23 2.53 5.83
C LEU A 152 18.78 1.09 5.65
N PHE A 153 18.34 0.15 6.48
CA PHE A 153 18.67 -1.28 6.39
C PHE A 153 17.45 -2.15 6.74
N SER A 154 16.67 -2.58 5.75
CA SER A 154 15.96 -3.86 5.81
C SER A 154 16.16 -4.62 4.50
N GLY A 155 16.47 -5.91 4.63
CA GLY A 155 17.31 -6.69 3.70
C GLY A 155 16.75 -6.96 2.30
N TRP A 156 15.51 -6.60 1.98
CA TRP A 156 14.96 -6.83 0.65
C TRP A 156 15.19 -5.68 -0.33
N SER A 157 15.08 -4.43 0.13
CA SER A 157 15.38 -3.25 -0.70
C SER A 157 16.87 -3.05 -0.97
N ALA A 158 17.73 -3.55 -0.07
CA ALA A 158 19.18 -3.58 -0.30
C ALA A 158 19.55 -4.50 -1.48
N ARG A 159 18.86 -5.64 -1.61
CA ARG A 159 19.09 -6.62 -2.68
C ARG A 159 18.66 -6.08 -4.04
N ALA A 160 17.44 -5.51 -4.12
CA ALA A 160 16.93 -4.90 -5.35
C ALA A 160 17.75 -3.67 -5.82
N ASN A 161 18.35 -2.91 -4.89
CA ASN A 161 19.26 -1.81 -5.24
C ASN A 161 20.66 -2.29 -5.66
N MET A 162 21.17 -3.40 -5.10
CA MET A 162 22.43 -4.02 -5.56
C MET A 162 22.30 -4.56 -6.99
N GLU A 163 21.17 -5.21 -7.34
CA GLU A 163 20.92 -5.69 -8.70
C GLU A 163 20.84 -4.55 -9.73
N ARG A 164 20.33 -3.38 -9.34
CA ARG A 164 20.20 -2.21 -10.23
C ARG A 164 21.52 -1.43 -10.38
N GLY A 165 22.32 -1.32 -9.31
CA GLY A 165 23.64 -0.71 -9.37
C GLY A 165 24.63 -1.47 -10.25
N ARG A 166 24.43 -2.78 -10.40
CA ARG A 166 25.28 -3.64 -11.24
C ARG A 166 25.00 -3.50 -12.75
N ARG A 167 23.84 -2.99 -13.17
CA ARG A 167 23.52 -2.72 -14.59
C ARG A 167 24.00 -1.36 -15.11
N THR A 168 24.36 -0.44 -14.21
CA THR A 168 24.84 0.91 -14.57
C THR A 168 26.37 1.03 -14.58
N GLN A 169 27.09 -0.10 -14.55
CA GLN A 169 28.56 -0.14 -14.62
C GLN A 169 29.04 -1.11 -15.71
N GLU A 170 28.38 -1.14 -16.87
CA GLU A 170 29.07 -1.57 -18.08
C GLU A 170 29.68 -0.31 -18.72
N PRO A 171 31.01 -0.21 -18.82
CA PRO A 171 31.62 0.83 -19.64
C PRO A 171 31.26 0.54 -21.10
N GLU A 172 30.70 1.53 -21.78
CA GLU A 172 30.69 1.57 -23.24
C GLU A 172 32.15 1.59 -23.70
N GLU A 173 32.63 0.47 -24.25
CA GLU A 173 33.83 0.41 -25.10
C GLU A 173 33.52 0.96 -26.50
#